data_AF-A0A4Q5R871-F1
#
_entry.id   AF-A0A4Q5R871-F1
#
_cell.length_a   1.000
_cell.length_b   1.000
_cell.length_c   1.000
_cell.angle_alpha   90.00
_cell.angle_beta   90.00
_cell.angle_gamma   90.00
#
_symmetry.space_group_name_H-M   'P 1'
#
loop_
_entity.id
_entity.type
_entity.pdbx_description
1 polymer ?
#
loop_
_entity_poly.entity_id
_entity_poly.type
_entity_poly.pdbx_seq_one_letter_code
_entity_poly.pdbx_strand_id
1 'polypeptide(L)'
;MSKRTKQLPQDRGTVLFDVVFEDGSRASNRRVPMEILSGLDGDQPARDLIDKQEAEIAEKARRAPRVIQSLTRAAKPEPKPARE
;
A
#
# COMPACT_ATOMS: atom_id res chain seq x y z
N MET A 1 39.46 6.75 9.95
CA MET A 1 38.06 7.10 10.28
C MET A 1 37.24 7.12 8.99
N SER A 2 36.70 5.98 8.56
CA SER A 2 35.94 5.88 7.32
C SER A 2 34.65 6.67 7.45
N LYS A 3 34.50 7.72 6.64
CA LYS A 3 33.28 8.53 6.57
C LYS A 3 32.15 7.61 6.14
N ARG A 4 31.18 7.39 7.02
CA ARG A 4 29.98 6.60 6.74
C ARG A 4 29.19 7.33 5.67
N THR A 5 29.36 6.91 4.42
CA THR A 5 28.60 7.43 3.28
C THR A 5 27.13 7.26 3.62
N LYS A 6 26.42 8.38 3.77
CA LYS A 6 24.99 8.40 4.09
C LYS A 6 24.28 7.81 2.88
N GLN A 7 24.00 6.51 2.94
CA GLN A 7 23.25 5.79 1.92
C GLN A 7 21.90 6.52 1.79
N LEU A 8 21.70 7.22 0.67
CA LEU A 8 20.41 7.85 0.39
C LEU A 8 19.34 6.74 0.38
N PRO A 9 18.13 6.98 0.89
CA PRO A 9 17.04 6.01 0.83
C PRO A 9 16.53 5.89 -0.61
N GLN A 10 17.33 5.32 -1.50
CA GLN A 10 17.05 5.19 -2.92
C GLN A 10 16.23 3.93 -3.26
N ASP A 11 15.66 3.25 -2.26
CA ASP A 11 14.96 1.98 -2.46
C ASP A 11 13.76 1.74 -1.50
N ARG A 12 13.41 2.71 -0.64
CA ARG A 12 12.47 2.51 0.50
C ARG A 12 11.16 3.30 0.39
N GLY A 13 10.57 3.39 -0.79
CA GLY A 13 9.24 3.99 -0.97
C GLY A 13 8.12 2.99 -0.69
N THR A 14 6.99 3.46 -0.13
CA THR A 14 5.73 2.70 -0.17
C THR A 14 4.73 3.46 -1.02
N VAL A 15 4.00 2.74 -1.86
CA VAL A 15 2.83 3.25 -2.57
C VAL A 15 1.60 2.89 -1.74
N LEU A 16 0.69 3.86 -1.62
CA LEU A 16 -0.56 3.67 -0.91
C LEU A 16 -1.64 3.25 -1.89
N PHE A 17 -2.50 2.34 -1.46
CA PHE A 17 -3.64 1.87 -2.22
C PHE A 17 -4.95 2.05 -1.44
N ASP A 18 -5.98 2.42 -2.18
CA ASP A 18 -7.37 2.31 -1.78
C ASP A 18 -7.94 1.00 -2.33
N VAL A 19 -8.66 0.29 -1.48
CA VAL A 19 -9.19 -1.06 -1.70
C VAL A 19 -10.68 -1.01 -1.51
N VAL A 20 -11.43 -1.43 -2.54
CA VAL A 20 -12.88 -1.58 -2.49
C VAL A 20 -13.20 -3.06 -2.43
N PHE A 21 -14.04 -3.49 -1.48
CA PHE A 21 -14.45 -4.87 -1.31
C PHE A 21 -15.81 -5.13 -1.97
N GLU A 22 -16.14 -6.40 -2.21
CA GLU A 22 -17.43 -6.79 -2.80
C GLU A 22 -18.64 -6.44 -1.93
N ASP A 23 -18.48 -6.32 -0.61
CA ASP A 23 -19.56 -5.88 0.28
C ASP A 23 -19.83 -4.37 0.22
N GLY A 24 -19.09 -3.63 -0.61
CA GLY A 24 -19.15 -2.17 -0.70
C GLY A 24 -18.32 -1.43 0.36
N SER A 25 -17.71 -2.15 1.30
CA SER A 25 -16.76 -1.54 2.24
C SER A 25 -15.47 -1.12 1.54
N ARG A 26 -14.73 -0.20 2.16
CA ARG A 26 -13.41 0.23 1.67
C ARG A 26 -12.33 0.18 2.74
N ALA A 27 -11.10 -0.09 2.34
CA ALA A 27 -9.91 0.15 3.13
C ALA A 27 -8.98 1.12 2.40
N SER A 28 -8.50 2.14 3.11
CA SER A 28 -7.61 3.17 2.57
C SER A 28 -6.20 3.02 3.15
N ASN A 29 -5.22 3.63 2.48
CA ASN A 29 -3.82 3.68 2.93
C ASN A 29 -3.16 2.31 3.10
N ARG A 30 -3.51 1.32 2.28
CA ARG A 30 -2.79 0.03 2.23
C ARG A 30 -1.41 0.24 1.65
N ARG A 31 -0.38 -0.12 2.42
CA ARG A 31 1.02 0.15 2.07
C ARG A 31 1.60 -1.02 1.29
N VAL A 32 2.15 -0.71 0.12
CA VAL A 32 2.79 -1.66 -0.78
C VAL A 32 4.21 -1.16 -1.07
N PRO A 33 5.25 -1.98 -0.83
CA PRO A 33 6.62 -1.61 -1.17
C PRO A 33 6.77 -1.35 -2.66
N MET A 34 7.44 -0.27 -3.04
CA MET A 34 7.67 0.03 -4.46
C MET A 34 8.55 -1.02 -5.17
N GLU A 35 9.42 -1.71 -4.40
CA GLU A 35 10.29 -2.77 -4.90
C GLU A 35 9.48 -3.88 -5.60
N ILE A 36 8.33 -4.26 -5.03
CA ILE A 36 7.48 -5.30 -5.63
C ILE A 36 6.66 -4.79 -6.82
N LEU A 37 6.49 -3.47 -6.95
CA LEU A 37 5.76 -2.82 -8.05
C LEU A 37 6.66 -2.48 -9.25
N SER A 38 7.97 -2.63 -9.11
CA SER A 38 8.95 -2.23 -10.12
C SER A 38 9.14 -3.27 -11.25
N GLY A 39 8.34 -4.34 -11.26
CA GLY A 39 8.34 -5.38 -12.28
C GLY A 39 7.43 -5.09 -13.49
N LEU A 40 7.50 -5.95 -14.52
CA LEU A 40 6.67 -5.84 -15.73
C LEU A 40 5.17 -6.02 -15.44
N ASP A 41 4.83 -6.72 -14.37
CA ASP A 41 3.46 -7.01 -13.90
C ASP A 41 2.77 -5.82 -13.22
N GLY A 42 3.46 -4.68 -13.08
CA GLY A 42 2.91 -3.44 -12.56
C GLY A 42 2.29 -3.57 -11.16
N ASP A 43 0.96 -3.48 -11.06
CA ASP A 43 0.20 -3.50 -9.81
C ASP A 43 -0.35 -4.88 -9.40
N GLN A 44 -0.16 -5.91 -10.22
CA GLN A 44 -0.58 -7.27 -9.86
C GLN A 44 0.01 -7.78 -8.54
N PRO A 45 1.33 -7.62 -8.24
CA PRO A 45 1.88 -8.04 -6.95
C PRO A 45 1.35 -7.23 -5.76
N ALA A 46 0.81 -6.02 -6.00
CA ALA A 46 0.12 -5.24 -4.98
C ALA A 46 -1.12 -5.97 -4.45
N ARG A 47 -1.84 -6.63 -5.36
CA ARG A 47 -3.09 -7.33 -5.05
C ARG A 47 -2.87 -8.43 -4.03
N ASP A 48 -1.92 -9.32 -4.31
CA ASP A 48 -1.62 -10.49 -3.47
C ASP A 48 -1.12 -10.08 -2.07
N LEU A 49 -0.25 -9.07 -2.02
CA LEU A 49 0.26 -8.54 -0.76
C LEU A 49 -0.84 -7.90 0.08
N ILE A 50 -1.76 -7.16 -0.54
CA ILE A 50 -2.89 -6.54 0.15
C ILE A 50 -3.91 -7.59 0.61
N ASP A 51 -4.16 -8.63 -0.19
CA ASP A 51 -5.06 -9.72 0.16
C ASP A 51 -4.57 -10.45 1.43
N LYS A 52 -3.27 -10.77 1.48
CA LYS A 52 -2.63 -11.34 2.68
C LYS A 52 -2.78 -10.44 3.90
N GLN A 53 -2.54 -9.13 3.76
CA GLN A 53 -2.75 -8.18 4.86
C GLN A 53 -4.22 -8.16 5.33
N GLU A 54 -5.18 -8.19 4.42
CA GLU A 54 -6.61 -8.22 4.77
C GLU A 54 -6.98 -9.51 5.50
N ALA A 55 -6.47 -10.65 5.06
CA ALA A 55 -6.68 -11.94 5.73
C ALA A 55 -6.14 -11.92 7.17
N GLU A 56 -4.92 -11.42 7.38
CA GLU A 56 -4.34 -11.27 8.72
C GLU A 56 -5.14 -10.28 9.60
N ILE A 57 -5.62 -9.18 9.02
CA ILE A 57 -6.45 -8.20 9.73
C ILE A 57 -7.80 -8.82 10.10
N ALA A 58 -8.43 -9.56 9.19
CA ALA A 58 -9.70 -10.23 9.42
C ALA A 58 -9.56 -11.27 10.54
N GLU A 59 -8.49 -12.07 10.52
CA GLU A 59 -8.17 -13.03 11.58
C GLU A 59 -8.01 -12.32 12.94
N LYS A 60 -7.17 -11.29 13.02
CA LYS A 60 -6.97 -10.51 14.26
C LYS A 60 -8.24 -9.82 14.75
N ALA A 61 -9.11 -9.40 13.83
CA ALA A 61 -10.40 -8.79 14.12
C ALA A 61 -11.52 -9.82 14.38
N ARG A 62 -11.25 -11.12 14.28
CA ARG A 62 -12.23 -12.22 14.35
C ARG A 62 -13.41 -12.02 13.39
N ARG A 63 -13.12 -11.60 12.15
CA ARG A 63 -14.08 -11.42 11.06
C ARG A 63 -13.71 -12.34 9.89
N ALA A 64 -14.69 -12.62 9.03
CA ALA A 64 -14.43 -13.34 7.79
C ALA A 64 -13.51 -12.52 6.86
N PRO A 65 -12.64 -13.17 6.07
CA PRO A 65 -11.87 -12.50 5.02
C PRO A 65 -12.82 -11.81 4.03
N ARG A 66 -12.45 -10.62 3.56
CA ARG A 66 -13.23 -9.88 2.57
C ARG A 66 -12.59 -10.02 1.20
N VAL A 67 -13.42 -10.27 0.20
CA VAL A 67 -12.98 -10.34 -1.19
C VAL A 67 -12.80 -8.93 -1.71
N ILE A 68 -11.59 -8.62 -2.17
CA ILE A 68 -11.30 -7.34 -2.78
C ILE A 68 -11.99 -7.30 -4.16
N GLN A 69 -12.69 -6.22 -4.48
CA GLN A 69 -13.28 -5.98 -5.79
C GLN A 69 -12.31 -5.20 -6.69
N SER A 70 -11.76 -4.10 -6.19
CA SER A 70 -10.88 -3.20 -6.95
C SER A 70 -9.76 -2.61 -6.08
N LEU A 71 -8.62 -2.31 -6.72
CA LEU A 71 -7.53 -1.55 -6.11
C LEU A 71 -7.23 -0.32 -6.96
N THR A 72 -7.00 0.79 -6.28
CA THR A 72 -6.59 2.05 -6.91
C THR A 72 -5.38 2.60 -6.16
N ARG A 73 -4.35 3.05 -6.89
CA ARG A 73 -3.24 3.79 -6.27
C ARG A 73 -3.77 5.09 -5.69
N ALA A 74 -3.58 5.31 -4.39
CA ALA A 74 -3.94 6.56 -3.75
C ALA A 74 -2.99 7.66 -4.27
N ALA A 75 -3.56 8.72 -4.85
CA ALA A 75 -2.77 9.88 -5.22
C ALA A 75 -2.09 10.46 -3.98
N LYS A 76 -0.84 10.93 -4.12
CA LYS A 76 -0.19 11.69 -3.04
C LYS A 76 -1.12 12.87 -2.70
N PRO A 77 -1.47 13.10 -1.42
CA PRO A 77 -2.18 14.31 -1.07
C PRO A 77 -1.32 15.48 -1.56
N GLU A 78 -1.88 16.33 -2.43
CA GLU A 78 -1.27 17.62 -2.70
C GLU A 78 -1.03 18.31 -1.36
N PRO A 79 0.13 18.97 -1.17
CA PRO A 79 0.37 19.68 0.07
C PRO A 79 -0.76 20.70 0.24
N LYS A 80 -1.57 20.52 1.28
CA LYS A 80 -2.62 21.49 1.64
C LYS A 80 -1.94 22.85 1.72
N PRO A 81 -2.42 23.89 1.01
CA PRO A 81 -1.80 25.20 1.08
C PRO A 81 -1.80 25.62 2.55
N ALA A 82 -0.63 26.02 3.04
CA ALA A 82 -0.48 26.58 4.37
C ALA A 82 -1.51 27.71 4.50
N ARG A 83 -2.47 27.55 5.40
CA ARG A 83 -3.38 28.63 5.74
C ARG A 83 -2.53 29.71 6.41
N GLU A 84 -2.45 30.89 5.78
CA GLU A 84 -1.86 32.12 6.33
C GLU A 84 -2.55 32.55 7.63
#